data_AF-A0A7C7VFM5-F1
#
_entry.id   AF-A0A7C7VFM5-F1
#
_cell.length_a   1.000
_cell.length_b   1.000
_cell.length_c   1.000
_cell.angle_alpha   90.00
_cell.angle_beta   90.00
_cell.angle_gamma   90.00
#
_symmetry.space_group_name_H-M   'P 1'
#
loop_
_entity.id
_entity.type
_entity.pdbx_description
1 polymer ?
#
loop_
_entity_poly.entity_id
_entity_poly.type
_entity_poly.pdbx_seq_one_letter_code
_entity_poly.pdbx_strand_id
1 'polypeptide(L)'
;MAVYVLGHKSPDTDSVTAAIAFAELQKQLGVDAVPCMQGELNPETEAVLKKFGFDPPEIRTDVTGEQYMLVDHSDIKQAPDN
;
A
#
# COMPACT_ATOMS: atom_id res chain seq x y z
N MET A 1 8.61 8.83 12.82
CA MET A 1 9.23 8.16 11.65
C MET A 1 8.12 7.38 11.02
N ALA A 2 7.82 7.64 9.75
CA ALA A 2 6.68 7.03 9.10
C ALA A 2 6.92 5.53 8.87
N VAL A 3 5.84 4.75 8.94
CA VAL A 3 5.82 3.33 8.58
C VAL A 3 5.01 3.18 7.31
N TYR A 4 5.62 2.68 6.23
CA TYR A 4 4.95 2.52 4.95
C TYR A 4 4.16 1.21 4.91
N VAL A 5 2.93 1.25 4.41
CA VAL A 5 2.09 0.07 4.26
C VAL A 5 1.91 -0.21 2.77
N LEU A 6 2.32 -1.39 2.31
CA LEU A 6 2.30 -1.71 0.88
C LEU A 6 1.89 -3.17 0.61
N GLY A 7 1.11 -3.34 -0.47
CA GLY A 7 0.76 -4.63 -1.06
C GLY A 7 1.84 -5.15 -2.00
N HIS A 8 1.52 -6.08 -2.89
CA HIS A 8 2.50 -6.70 -3.80
C HIS A 8 2.84 -5.84 -5.04
N LYS A 9 3.95 -6.16 -5.73
CA LYS A 9 4.49 -5.47 -6.92
C LYS A 9 3.48 -5.15 -8.03
N SER A 10 2.54 -6.04 -8.30
CA SER A 10 1.53 -5.87 -9.34
C SER A 10 0.18 -5.56 -8.71
N PRO A 11 -0.02 -4.37 -8.12
CA PRO A 11 -1.11 -4.10 -7.19
C PRO A 11 -2.48 -4.42 -7.81
N ASP A 12 -3.29 -5.14 -7.06
CA ASP A 12 -4.69 -5.33 -7.34
C ASP A 12 -5.54 -4.55 -6.32
N THR A 13 -6.84 -4.75 -6.39
CA THR A 13 -7.78 -4.02 -5.53
C THR A 13 -7.57 -4.34 -4.05
N ASP A 14 -7.22 -5.57 -3.68
CA ASP A 14 -6.98 -5.93 -2.28
C ASP A 14 -5.69 -5.28 -1.78
N SER A 15 -4.57 -5.48 -2.48
CA SER A 15 -3.28 -4.86 -2.16
C SER A 15 -3.36 -3.35 -1.91
N VAL A 16 -4.12 -2.60 -2.74
CA VAL A 16 -4.26 -1.15 -2.60
C VAL A 16 -5.21 -0.77 -1.47
N THR A 17 -6.39 -1.39 -1.40
CA THR A 17 -7.40 -1.01 -0.39
C THR A 17 -7.00 -1.48 1.01
N ALA A 18 -6.35 -2.64 1.13
CA ALA A 18 -5.76 -3.11 2.38
C ALA A 18 -4.65 -2.19 2.87
N ALA A 19 -3.80 -1.66 1.98
CA ALA A 19 -2.78 -0.69 2.36
C ALA A 19 -3.40 0.58 2.95
N ILE A 20 -4.45 1.12 2.30
CA ILE A 20 -5.20 2.28 2.78
C ILE A 20 -5.86 2.00 4.14
N ALA A 21 -6.61 0.90 4.24
CA ALA A 21 -7.36 0.55 5.43
C ALA A 21 -6.44 0.25 6.63
N PHE A 22 -5.34 -0.46 6.39
CA PHE A 22 -4.40 -0.81 7.45
C PHE A 22 -3.58 0.39 7.90
N ALA A 23 -3.16 1.27 6.99
CA ALA A 23 -2.53 2.53 7.37
C ALA A 23 -3.46 3.39 8.25
N GLU A 24 -4.75 3.46 7.93
CA GLU A 24 -5.73 4.18 8.74
C GLU A 24 -5.92 3.57 10.14
N LEU A 25 -6.02 2.23 10.22
CA LEU A 25 -6.05 1.54 11.51
C LEU A 25 -4.79 1.85 12.35
N GLN A 26 -3.62 1.79 11.73
CA GLN A 26 -2.34 2.03 12.40
C GLN A 26 -2.23 3.48 12.92
N LYS A 27 -2.74 4.46 12.17
CA LYS A 27 -2.86 5.86 12.64
C LYS A 27 -3.73 5.97 13.90
N GLN A 28 -4.87 5.28 13.92
CA GLN A 28 -5.75 5.25 15.09
C GLN A 28 -5.09 4.58 16.32
N LEU A 29 -4.11 3.71 16.09
CA LEU A 29 -3.30 3.07 17.12
C LEU A 29 -2.03 3.86 17.50
N GLY A 30 -1.84 5.07 16.96
CA GLY A 30 -0.72 5.96 17.28
C GLY A 30 0.55 5.71 16.47
N VAL A 31 0.47 4.95 15.38
CA VAL A 31 1.58 4.75 14.43
C VAL A 31 1.41 5.73 13.26
N ASP A 32 2.46 6.49 12.96
CA ASP A 32 2.52 7.36 11.78
C ASP A 32 2.64 6.49 10.50
N ALA A 33 1.52 5.98 10.00
CA ALA A 33 1.49 5.04 8.88
C ALA A 33 1.08 5.71 7.56
N VAL A 34 1.72 5.34 6.46
CA VAL A 34 1.47 5.92 5.12
C VAL A 34 1.19 4.79 4.13
N PRO A 35 0.02 4.76 3.46
CA PRO A 35 -0.25 3.75 2.44
C PRO A 35 0.55 4.04 1.17
N CYS A 36 1.10 3.00 0.56
CA CYS A 36 1.82 3.03 -0.70
C CYS A 36 1.41 1.85 -1.59
N MET A 37 1.66 1.98 -2.89
CA MET A 37 1.52 0.90 -3.87
C MET A 37 2.85 0.67 -4.59
N GLN A 38 3.09 -0.51 -5.13
CA GLN A 38 4.36 -0.84 -5.80
C GLN A 38 4.30 -0.72 -7.34
N GLY A 39 3.16 -0.30 -7.90
CA GLY A 39 2.96 -0.16 -9.34
C GLY A 39 1.70 0.61 -9.67
N GLU A 40 1.42 0.76 -10.95
CA GLU A 40 0.23 1.46 -11.46
C GLU A 40 -1.07 0.73 -11.10
N LEU A 41 -2.15 1.49 -10.93
CA LEU A 41 -3.47 0.93 -10.69
C LEU A 41 -3.98 0.16 -11.89
N ASN A 42 -4.74 -0.90 -11.62
CA ASN A 42 -5.56 -1.52 -12.64
C ASN A 42 -6.94 -0.79 -12.76
N PRO A 43 -7.69 -0.98 -13.86
CA PRO A 43 -8.98 -0.29 -14.06
C PRO A 43 -10.05 -0.61 -13.01
N GLU A 44 -10.01 -1.79 -12.39
CA GLU A 44 -10.95 -2.17 -11.33
C GLU A 44 -10.66 -1.33 -10.07
N THR A 45 -9.40 -1.26 -9.66
CA THR A 45 -8.98 -0.49 -8.48
C THR A 45 -9.22 1.00 -8.68
N GLU A 46 -8.94 1.55 -9.87
CA GLU A 46 -9.31 2.93 -10.22
C GLU A 46 -10.82 3.19 -10.05
N ALA A 47 -11.66 2.27 -10.54
CA ALA A 47 -13.10 2.40 -10.43
C ALA A 47 -13.57 2.37 -8.96
N VAL A 48 -12.94 1.53 -8.12
CA VAL A 48 -13.20 1.46 -6.68
C VAL A 48 -12.81 2.76 -5.98
N LEU A 49 -11.56 3.22 -6.15
CA LEU A 49 -11.08 4.45 -5.50
C LEU A 49 -11.92 5.66 -5.92
N LYS A 50 -12.22 5.79 -7.21
CA LYS A 50 -13.08 6.86 -7.74
C LYS A 50 -14.48 6.81 -7.17
N LYS A 51 -15.07 5.61 -7.02
CA LYS A 51 -16.43 5.45 -6.47
C LYS A 51 -16.52 5.93 -5.03
N PHE A 52 -15.46 5.75 -4.25
CA PHE A 52 -15.41 6.10 -2.84
C PHE A 52 -14.68 7.42 -2.54
N GLY A 53 -14.15 8.10 -3.56
CA GLY A 53 -13.50 9.41 -3.43
C GLY A 53 -12.12 9.36 -2.77
N PHE A 54 -11.38 8.27 -2.97
CA PHE A 54 -10.00 8.14 -2.49
C PHE A 54 -9.00 8.52 -3.58
N ASP A 55 -7.94 9.21 -3.19
CA ASP A 55 -6.78 9.43 -4.03
C ASP A 55 -5.91 8.15 -4.08
N PRO A 56 -5.26 7.87 -5.22
CA PRO A 56 -4.31 6.77 -5.32
C PRO A 56 -3.14 6.96 -4.33
N PRO A 57 -2.72 5.89 -3.62
CA PRO A 57 -1.48 5.93 -2.84
C PRO A 57 -0.25 6.25 -3.70
N GLU A 58 0.80 6.76 -3.07
CA GLU A 58 2.09 6.98 -3.74
C GLU A 58 2.67 5.64 -4.24
N ILE A 59 3.24 5.65 -5.46
CA ILE A 59 4.03 4.53 -5.95
C ILE A 59 5.39 4.55 -5.26
N ARG A 60 5.67 3.50 -4.48
CA ARG A 60 6.93 3.30 -3.76
C ARG A 60 7.45 1.88 -4.00
N THR A 61 8.57 1.76 -4.69
CA THR A 61 9.22 0.48 -5.03
C THR A 61 10.52 0.23 -4.25
N ASP A 62 10.99 1.23 -3.52
CA ASP A 62 12.20 1.23 -2.71
C ASP A 62 11.83 1.58 -1.25
N VAL A 63 12.21 0.71 -0.31
CA VAL A 63 12.02 0.93 1.14
C VAL A 63 13.32 0.81 1.94
N THR A 64 14.48 1.06 1.30
CA THR A 64 15.78 0.91 1.96
C THR A 64 15.91 1.85 3.16
N GLY A 65 16.14 1.27 4.34
CA GLY A 65 16.28 2.03 5.58
C GLY A 65 14.96 2.55 6.15
N GLU A 66 13.83 2.17 5.56
CA GLU A 66 12.49 2.56 6.00
C GLU A 66 11.84 1.43 6.81
N GLN A 67 10.91 1.80 7.70
CA GLN A 67 10.04 0.81 8.34
C GLN A 67 8.82 0.59 7.46
N TYR A 68 8.44 -0.67 7.27
CA TYR A 68 7.30 -1.02 6.45
C TYR A 68 6.48 -2.17 7.02
N MET A 69 5.25 -2.28 6.54
CA MET A 69 4.30 -3.35 6.81
C MET A 69 3.77 -3.88 5.48
N LEU A 70 3.76 -5.20 5.34
CA LEU A 70 3.26 -5.86 4.14
C LEU A 70 1.79 -6.25 4.34
N VAL A 71 0.99 -6.06 3.30
CA VAL A 71 -0.36 -6.60 3.18
C VAL A 71 -0.42 -7.51 1.96
N ASP A 72 -1.36 -8.47 1.96
CA ASP A 72 -1.75 -9.26 0.78
C ASP A 72 -0.67 -10.20 0.18
N HIS A 73 0.56 -10.21 0.71
CA HIS A 73 1.60 -11.13 0.27
C HIS A 73 2.63 -11.45 1.35
N SER A 74 3.33 -12.58 1.15
CA SER A 74 4.48 -13.01 1.94
C SER A 74 5.57 -13.68 1.10
N ASP A 75 5.45 -13.66 -0.23
CA ASP A 75 6.47 -14.14 -1.17
C ASP A 75 7.47 -13.02 -1.49
N ILE A 76 8.77 -13.32 -1.37
CA ILE A 76 9.86 -12.39 -1.66
C ILE A 76 9.84 -11.86 -3.09
N LYS A 77 9.28 -12.63 -4.05
CA LYS A 77 9.15 -12.18 -5.45
C LYS A 77 8.15 -11.02 -5.61
N GLN A 78 7.26 -10.87 -4.64
CA GLN A 78 6.19 -9.86 -4.63
C GLN A 78 6.49 -8.67 -3.71
N ALA A 79 7.50 -8.78 -2.84
CA ALA A 79 8.00 -7.72 -1.97
C ALA A 79 8.78 -6.64 -2.76
N PRO A 80 9.09 -5.47 -2.18
CA PRO A 80 9.94 -4.44 -2.81
C PRO A 80 11.23 -4.98 -3.44
N ASP A 81 11.77 -4.24 -4.41
CA ASP A 81 12.95 -4.66 -5.17
C ASP A 81 14.24 -4.75 -4.33
N ASN A 82 14.22 -4.25 -3.09
CA ASN A 82 15.39 -4.05 -2.25
C ASN A 82 15.25 -4.46 -0.78
#